data_AF-A0A4W5R1D8-F1
#
_entry.id   AF-A0A4W5R1D8-F1
#
_cell.length_a   1.000
_cell.length_b   1.000
_cell.length_c   1.000
_cell.angle_alpha   90.00
_cell.angle_beta   90.00
_cell.angle_gamma   90.00
#
_symmetry.space_group_name_H-M   'P 1'
#
loop_
_entity.id
_entity.type
_entity.pdbx_description
1 polymer ?
#
loop_
_entity_poly.entity_id
_entity_poly.type
_entity_poly.pdbx_seq_one_letter_code
_entity_poly.pdbx_strand_id
1 'polypeptide(L)'
;MDPITKWTSKQVVDWIRGLDNSLQQYVPYFERDKIDGEHLLKISHQDLLELGVTRIGHQELVLEAVDLLCALNYGVETDNLKTLVGRMRAASNNLHNSASERRKNPSYEGKKSHKPPNDFLTAVVELIGAAKSLLAWLDRTSLTGISDFPSTKNRIIQLCLELTSTVQKVCSLIITIHSHEVS
;
A
#
# COMPACT_ATOMS: atom_id res chain seq x y z
N MET A 1 -17.90 4.24 0.29
CA MET A 1 -18.10 5.52 0.99
C MET A 1 -17.89 6.60 -0.06
N ASP A 2 -18.63 7.71 -0.03
CA ASP A 2 -18.30 8.82 -0.93
C ASP A 2 -16.96 9.46 -0.52
N PRO A 3 -16.16 9.94 -1.49
CA PRO A 3 -14.89 10.59 -1.18
C PRO A 3 -15.12 11.80 -0.28
N ILE A 4 -14.17 12.08 0.61
CA ILE A 4 -14.34 13.17 1.60
C ILE A 4 -14.53 14.52 0.92
N THR A 5 -13.94 14.75 -0.26
CA THR A 5 -14.16 15.97 -1.06
C THR A 5 -15.63 16.22 -1.46
N LYS A 6 -16.51 15.21 -1.35
CA LYS A 6 -17.95 15.34 -1.62
C LYS A 6 -18.79 15.39 -0.35
N TRP A 7 -18.18 15.38 0.84
CA TRP A 7 -18.92 15.45 2.07
C TRP A 7 -19.65 16.78 2.20
N THR A 8 -20.94 16.70 2.49
CA THR A 8 -21.76 17.84 2.87
C THR A 8 -21.32 18.38 4.24
N SER A 9 -21.69 19.64 4.52
CA SER A 9 -21.42 20.24 5.84
C SER A 9 -22.01 19.42 7.00
N LYS A 10 -23.15 18.77 6.78
CA LYS A 10 -23.75 17.87 7.76
C LYS A 10 -22.86 16.65 8.06
N GLN A 11 -22.26 16.05 7.03
CA GLN A 11 -21.35 14.92 7.21
C GLN A 11 -20.07 15.32 7.94
N VAL A 12 -19.53 16.51 7.67
CA VAL A 12 -18.39 17.07 8.42
C VAL A 12 -18.76 17.27 9.89
N VAL A 13 -19.93 17.85 10.17
CA VAL A 13 -20.43 18.04 11.53
C VAL A 13 -20.59 16.70 12.26
N ASP A 14 -21.15 15.70 11.60
CA ASP A 14 -21.30 14.36 12.17
C ASP A 14 -19.93 13.69 12.41
N TRP A 15 -18.94 13.95 11.56
CA TRP A 15 -17.56 13.51 11.78
C TRP A 15 -16.91 14.17 13.00
N ILE A 16 -17.04 15.49 13.18
CA ILE A 16 -16.51 16.20 14.37
C ILE A 16 -17.16 15.70 15.66
N ARG A 17 -18.46 15.36 15.61
CA ARG A 17 -19.15 14.74 16.76
C ARG A 17 -18.55 13.41 17.19
N GLY A 18 -17.83 12.72 16.29
CA GLY A 18 -17.09 11.49 16.59
C GLY A 18 -15.69 11.70 17.16
N LEU A 19 -15.19 12.94 17.21
CA LEU A 19 -13.87 13.26 17.79
C LEU A 19 -13.94 13.43 19.31
N ASP A 20 -12.80 13.76 19.93
CA ASP A 20 -12.67 13.98 21.37
C ASP A 20 -13.76 14.89 21.97
N ASN A 21 -14.15 14.57 23.21
CA ASN A 21 -15.17 15.34 23.95
C ASN A 21 -14.78 16.81 24.14
N SER A 22 -13.49 17.13 24.17
CA SER A 22 -12.97 18.50 24.29
C SER A 22 -13.30 19.37 23.06
N LEU A 23 -13.56 18.76 21.90
CA LEU A 23 -13.83 19.42 20.63
C LEU A 23 -15.31 19.68 20.37
N GLN A 24 -16.21 19.06 21.15
CA GLN A 24 -17.65 19.12 20.92
C GLN A 24 -18.23 20.54 21.03
N GLN A 25 -17.59 21.41 21.81
CA GLN A 25 -17.95 22.83 21.91
C GLN A 25 -17.81 23.60 20.60
N TYR A 26 -17.02 23.10 19.63
CA TYR A 26 -16.80 23.75 18.34
C TYR A 26 -17.76 23.31 17.25
N VAL A 27 -18.52 22.24 17.47
CA VAL A 27 -19.49 21.71 16.50
C VAL A 27 -20.44 22.79 15.94
N PRO A 28 -21.02 23.69 16.76
CA PRO A 28 -21.89 24.75 16.25
C PRO A 28 -21.18 25.73 15.30
N TYR A 29 -19.87 25.93 15.43
CA TYR A 29 -19.11 26.83 14.57
C TYR A 29 -18.88 26.22 13.19
N PHE A 30 -18.52 24.93 13.13
CA PHE A 30 -18.42 24.21 11.85
C PHE A 30 -19.77 24.12 11.12
N GLU A 31 -20.87 23.94 11.87
CA GLU A 31 -22.22 23.94 11.31
C GLU A 31 -22.63 25.32 10.78
N ARG A 32 -22.39 26.39 11.56
CA ARG A 32 -22.71 27.77 11.18
C ARG A 32 -21.94 28.21 9.94
N ASP A 33 -20.65 27.91 9.89
CA ASP A 33 -19.75 28.34 8.81
C ASP A 33 -19.79 27.35 7.63
N LYS A 34 -20.62 26.30 7.73
CA LYS A 34 -20.93 25.33 6.67
C LYS A 34 -19.68 24.69 6.07
N ILE A 35 -18.73 24.30 6.92
CA ILE A 35 -17.51 23.63 6.49
C ILE A 35 -17.88 22.30 5.83
N ASP A 36 -17.62 22.19 4.53
CA ASP A 36 -17.77 20.95 3.76
C ASP A 36 -16.45 20.17 3.70
N GLY A 37 -16.47 19.01 3.06
CA GLY A 37 -15.31 18.15 3.02
C GLY A 37 -14.12 18.70 2.23
N GLU A 38 -14.32 19.57 1.23
CA GLU A 38 -13.21 20.20 0.52
C GLU A 38 -12.50 21.23 1.40
N HIS A 39 -13.28 22.01 2.16
CA HIS A 39 -12.74 22.96 3.13
C HIS A 39 -12.04 22.22 4.29
N LEU A 40 -12.64 21.15 4.82
CA LEU A 40 -12.08 20.36 5.90
C LEU A 40 -10.69 19.80 5.56
N LEU A 41 -10.51 19.25 4.35
CA LEU A 41 -9.24 18.66 3.93
C LEU A 41 -8.11 19.67 3.73
N LYS A 42 -8.42 20.97 3.66
CA LYS A 42 -7.45 22.05 3.46
C LYS A 42 -7.31 22.96 4.69
N ILE A 43 -7.98 22.60 5.78
CA ILE A 43 -8.08 23.46 6.96
C ILE A 43 -6.70 23.69 7.57
N SER A 44 -6.39 24.94 7.88
CA SER A 44 -5.12 25.36 8.48
C SER A 44 -5.31 25.85 9.92
N HIS A 45 -4.21 26.07 10.64
CA HIS A 45 -4.24 26.74 11.95
C HIS A 45 -4.95 28.10 11.91
N GLN A 46 -4.79 28.84 10.81
CA GLN A 46 -5.42 30.15 10.64
C GLN A 46 -6.94 30.02 10.48
N ASP A 47 -7.40 29.06 9.67
CA ASP A 47 -8.84 28.82 9.46
C ASP A 47 -9.51 28.38 10.78
N LEU A 48 -8.82 27.53 11.56
CA LEU A 48 -9.30 27.08 12.87
C LEU A 48 -9.40 28.24 13.86
N LEU A 49 -8.46 29.19 13.82
CA LEU A 49 -8.52 30.39 14.63
C LEU A 49 -9.73 31.27 14.26
N GLU A 50 -10.00 31.42 12.96
CA GLU A 50 -11.16 32.18 12.44
C GLU A 50 -12.50 31.50 12.76
N LEU A 51 -12.54 30.16 12.77
CA LEU A 51 -13.67 29.36 13.25
C LEU A 51 -13.91 29.44 14.77
N GLY A 52 -12.98 30.06 15.52
CA GLY A 52 -13.08 30.21 16.97
C GLY A 52 -12.38 29.12 17.79
N VAL A 53 -11.65 28.22 17.15
CA VAL A 53 -10.78 27.23 17.80
C VAL A 53 -9.45 27.89 18.16
N THR A 54 -9.41 28.68 19.23
CA THR A 54 -8.23 29.49 19.60
C THR A 54 -7.16 28.74 20.41
N ARG A 55 -7.51 27.59 20.99
CA ARG A 55 -6.57 26.80 21.80
C ARG A 55 -5.68 25.96 20.90
N ILE A 56 -4.36 26.19 20.96
CA ILE A 56 -3.37 25.45 20.15
C ILE A 56 -3.56 23.93 20.29
N GLY A 57 -3.68 23.40 21.52
CA GLY A 57 -3.88 21.96 21.70
C GLY A 57 -5.15 21.41 21.06
N HIS A 58 -6.22 22.21 20.94
CA HIS A 58 -7.43 21.78 20.23
C HIS A 58 -7.26 21.87 18.71
N GLN A 59 -6.50 22.86 18.21
CA GLN A 59 -6.15 22.94 16.80
C GLN A 59 -5.34 21.72 16.37
N GLU A 60 -4.33 21.32 17.15
CA GLU A 60 -3.51 20.13 16.87
C GLU A 60 -4.35 18.85 16.83
N LEU A 61 -5.29 18.66 17.77
CA LEU A 61 -6.19 17.50 17.75
C LEU A 61 -7.06 17.45 16.48
N VAL A 62 -7.57 18.60 16.03
CA VAL A 62 -8.37 18.65 14.80
C VAL A 62 -7.50 18.36 13.58
N LEU A 63 -6.32 18.96 13.48
CA LEU A 63 -5.41 18.75 12.35
C LEU A 63 -4.90 17.31 12.29
N GLU A 64 -4.55 16.70 13.42
CA GLU A 64 -4.18 15.29 13.49
C GLU A 64 -5.32 14.38 13.00
N ALA A 65 -6.56 14.65 13.42
CA ALA A 65 -7.72 13.93 12.94
C ALA A 65 -7.95 14.10 11.42
N VAL A 66 -7.70 15.31 10.87
CA VAL A 66 -7.77 15.59 9.44
C VAL A 66 -6.67 14.86 8.67
N ASP A 67 -5.44 14.80 9.18
CA ASP A 67 -4.34 14.05 8.57
C ASP A 67 -4.67 12.55 8.48
N LEU A 68 -5.24 11.98 9.53
CA LEU A 68 -5.72 10.59 9.52
C LEU A 68 -6.86 10.40 8.52
N LEU A 69 -7.79 11.35 8.45
CA LEU A 69 -8.88 11.34 7.48
C LEU A 69 -8.36 11.41 6.03
N CYS A 70 -7.35 12.25 5.77
CA CYS A 70 -6.63 12.32 4.50
C CYS A 70 -5.96 10.98 4.16
N ALA A 71 -5.23 10.38 5.11
CA ALA A 71 -4.59 9.08 4.90
C ALA A 71 -5.60 7.98 4.52
N LEU A 72 -6.81 8.02 5.11
CA LEU A 72 -7.91 7.13 4.75
C LEU A 72 -8.48 7.46 3.36
N ASN A 73 -8.65 8.74 3.02
CA ASN A 73 -9.17 9.21 1.73
C ASN A 73 -8.25 8.84 0.56
N TYR A 74 -6.96 9.16 0.68
CA TYR A 74 -5.94 8.95 -0.35
C TYR A 74 -5.42 7.51 -0.38
N GLY A 75 -5.64 6.74 0.70
CA GLY A 75 -5.25 5.35 0.79
C GLY A 75 -6.20 4.35 0.14
N VAL A 76 -7.42 4.75 -0.27
CA VAL A 76 -8.49 3.77 -0.56
C VAL A 76 -8.95 3.67 -2.03
N GLU A 77 -9.20 4.73 -2.82
CA GLU A 77 -10.04 4.52 -4.01
C GLU A 77 -9.38 4.81 -5.38
N THR A 78 -9.13 3.72 -6.12
CA THR A 78 -8.97 3.56 -7.59
C THR A 78 -7.59 3.70 -8.24
N ASP A 79 -6.78 4.72 -7.93
CA ASP A 79 -5.45 4.81 -8.56
C ASP A 79 -4.43 3.83 -7.95
N ASN A 80 -4.69 3.38 -6.72
CA ASN A 80 -3.82 2.43 -6.04
C ASN A 80 -3.89 1.02 -6.68
N LEU A 81 -5.07 0.52 -7.05
CA LEU A 81 -5.16 -0.83 -7.66
C LEU A 81 -4.49 -0.85 -9.03
N LYS A 82 -4.76 0.13 -9.90
CA LYS A 82 -4.13 0.21 -11.23
C LYS A 82 -2.60 0.33 -11.09
N THR A 83 -2.13 1.15 -10.16
CA THR A 83 -0.70 1.33 -9.88
C THR A 83 -0.07 0.06 -9.29
N LEU A 84 -0.72 -0.62 -8.34
CA LEU A 84 -0.24 -1.86 -7.73
C LEU A 84 -0.18 -3.00 -8.76
N VAL A 85 -1.22 -3.15 -9.59
CA VAL A 85 -1.25 -4.11 -10.69
C VAL A 85 -0.18 -3.76 -11.73
N GLY A 86 -0.01 -2.48 -12.06
CA GLY A 86 1.04 -1.99 -12.96
C GLY A 86 2.45 -2.32 -12.45
N ARG A 87 2.71 -2.08 -11.16
CA ARG A 87 3.98 -2.41 -10.49
C ARG A 87 4.23 -3.91 -10.47
N MET A 88 3.23 -4.71 -10.13
CA MET A 88 3.33 -6.18 -10.14
C MET A 88 3.63 -6.71 -11.54
N ARG A 89 2.97 -6.14 -12.58
CA ARG A 89 3.23 -6.49 -13.98
C ARG A 89 4.65 -6.12 -14.39
N ALA A 90 5.13 -4.92 -14.05
CA ALA A 90 6.50 -4.50 -14.34
C ALA A 90 7.54 -5.42 -13.68
N ALA A 91 7.37 -5.72 -12.38
CA ALA A 91 8.26 -6.64 -11.66
C ALA A 91 8.25 -8.06 -12.27
N SER A 92 7.08 -8.56 -12.68
CA SER A 92 6.95 -9.85 -13.35
C SER A 92 7.69 -9.88 -14.70
N ASN A 93 7.59 -8.81 -15.49
CA ASN A 93 8.29 -8.70 -16.77
C ASN A 93 9.81 -8.61 -16.57
N ASN A 94 10.26 -7.84 -15.58
CA ASN A 94 11.68 -7.75 -15.23
C ASN A 94 12.25 -9.12 -14.85
N LEU A 95 11.57 -9.86 -13.97
CA LEU A 95 11.98 -11.21 -13.60
C LEU A 95 12.00 -12.15 -14.81
N HIS A 96 11.01 -12.05 -15.71
CA HIS A 96 10.97 -12.83 -16.93
C HIS A 96 12.16 -12.53 -17.86
N ASN A 97 12.52 -11.26 -18.00
CA ASN A 97 13.69 -10.83 -18.79
C ASN A 97 14.99 -11.33 -18.16
N SER A 98 15.19 -11.14 -16.85
CA SER A 98 16.37 -11.67 -16.14
C SER A 98 16.48 -13.19 -16.22
N ALA A 99 15.35 -13.91 -16.26
CA ALA A 99 15.32 -15.37 -16.42
C ALA A 99 15.60 -15.81 -17.87
N SER A 100 15.11 -15.05 -18.86
CA SER A 100 15.23 -15.39 -20.29
C SER A 100 16.64 -15.09 -20.83
N GLU A 101 17.26 -14.00 -20.39
CA GLU A 101 18.66 -13.68 -20.72
C GLU A 101 19.62 -14.79 -20.26
N ARG A 102 19.35 -15.42 -19.11
CA ARG A 102 20.11 -16.60 -18.65
C ARG A 102 19.96 -17.80 -19.58
N ARG A 103 18.76 -18.03 -20.13
CA ARG A 103 18.50 -19.15 -21.05
C ARG A 103 19.18 -18.96 -22.41
N LYS A 104 19.31 -17.70 -22.87
CA LYS A 104 19.90 -17.36 -24.17
C LYS A 104 21.43 -17.37 -24.17
N ASN A 105 22.06 -17.12 -23.02
CA ASN A 105 23.52 -17.06 -22.93
C ASN A 105 24.09 -18.13 -21.97
N PRO A 106 23.95 -19.44 -22.29
CA PRO A 106 24.51 -20.52 -21.47
C PRO A 106 26.04 -20.57 -21.49
N SER A 107 26.67 -19.87 -22.44
CA SER A 107 28.09 -20.05 -22.80
C SER A 107 29.11 -19.26 -21.95
N TYR A 108 28.67 -18.50 -20.94
CA TYR A 108 29.56 -17.74 -20.04
C TYR A 108 29.59 -18.27 -18.59
N GLU A 109 28.80 -19.29 -18.25
CA GLU A 109 28.89 -19.99 -16.95
C GLU A 109 29.86 -21.18 -16.98
N GLY A 110 30.95 -21.03 -17.75
CA GLY A 110 32.13 -21.86 -17.58
C GLY A 110 32.84 -21.50 -16.27
N LYS A 111 32.52 -22.24 -15.20
CA LYS A 111 33.39 -22.60 -14.05
C LYS A 111 33.27 -21.93 -12.67
N LYS A 112 32.50 -20.87 -12.35
CA LYS A 112 32.60 -20.30 -10.96
C LYS A 112 31.38 -19.74 -10.23
N SER A 113 30.13 -19.87 -10.67
CA SER A 113 29.02 -19.44 -9.79
C SER A 113 27.73 -20.23 -10.02
N HIS A 114 27.47 -21.22 -9.17
CA HIS A 114 26.16 -21.86 -9.06
C HIS A 114 25.06 -20.92 -8.51
N LYS A 115 25.40 -19.68 -8.11
CA LYS A 115 24.47 -18.73 -7.51
C LYS A 115 23.67 -17.96 -8.57
N PRO A 116 22.34 -17.84 -8.43
CA PRO A 116 21.58 -16.93 -9.28
C PRO A 116 22.16 -15.51 -9.20
N PRO A 117 22.31 -14.80 -10.35
CA PRO A 117 22.83 -13.44 -10.37
C PRO A 117 22.06 -12.53 -9.43
N ASN A 118 22.76 -11.54 -8.85
CA ASN A 118 22.16 -10.62 -7.89
C ASN A 118 20.90 -9.93 -8.46
N ASP A 119 20.93 -9.55 -9.74
CA ASP A 119 19.82 -8.91 -10.43
C ASP A 119 18.57 -9.81 -10.52
N PHE A 120 18.76 -11.13 -10.64
CA PHE A 120 17.66 -12.08 -10.61
C PHE A 120 17.03 -12.18 -9.21
N LEU A 121 17.87 -12.22 -8.16
CA LEU A 121 17.38 -12.22 -6.78
C LEU A 121 16.68 -10.91 -6.43
N THR A 122 17.19 -9.77 -6.89
CA THR A 122 16.54 -8.47 -6.77
C THR A 122 15.18 -8.46 -7.45
N ALA A 123 15.08 -8.94 -8.70
CA ALA A 123 13.80 -9.02 -9.41
C ALA A 123 12.78 -9.93 -8.70
N VAL A 124 13.22 -11.02 -8.06
CA VAL A 124 12.37 -11.86 -7.20
C VAL A 124 11.85 -11.08 -5.99
N VAL A 125 12.74 -10.39 -5.27
CA VAL A 125 12.37 -9.62 -4.06
C VAL A 125 11.41 -8.49 -4.42
N GLU A 126 11.64 -7.79 -5.53
CA GLU A 126 10.77 -6.73 -6.03
C GLU A 126 9.37 -7.26 -6.40
N LEU A 127 9.29 -8.42 -7.06
CA LEU A 127 8.01 -9.06 -7.39
C LEU A 127 7.24 -9.48 -6.13
N ILE A 128 7.92 -10.07 -5.14
CA ILE A 128 7.32 -10.42 -3.86
C ILE A 128 6.84 -9.15 -3.12
N GLY A 129 7.62 -8.07 -3.12
CA GLY A 129 7.25 -6.80 -2.51
C GLY A 129 6.03 -6.15 -3.18
N ALA A 130 5.94 -6.19 -4.51
CA ALA A 130 4.79 -5.72 -5.26
C ALA A 130 3.53 -6.56 -4.96
N ALA A 131 3.67 -7.89 -4.90
CA ALA A 131 2.57 -8.80 -4.57
C ALA A 131 2.07 -8.61 -3.13
N LYS A 132 2.97 -8.42 -2.15
CA LYS A 132 2.60 -8.11 -0.76
C LYS A 132 1.82 -6.81 -0.64
N SER A 133 2.26 -5.77 -1.36
CA SER A 133 1.54 -4.48 -1.40
C SER A 133 0.13 -4.62 -1.98
N LEU A 134 -0.03 -5.42 -3.04
CA LEU A 134 -1.34 -5.72 -3.63
C LEU A 134 -2.23 -6.53 -2.70
N LEU A 135 -1.68 -7.57 -2.04
CA LEU A 135 -2.41 -8.37 -1.05
C LEU A 135 -2.87 -7.52 0.15
N ALA A 136 -2.02 -6.65 0.67
CA ALA A 136 -2.37 -5.76 1.77
C ALA A 136 -3.51 -4.80 1.39
N TRP A 137 -3.59 -4.37 0.13
CA TRP A 137 -4.70 -3.57 -0.36
C TRP A 137 -6.00 -4.39 -0.50
N LEU A 138 -5.90 -5.61 -1.03
CA LEU A 138 -7.03 -6.54 -1.12
C LEU A 138 -7.58 -6.93 0.26
N ASP A 139 -6.74 -6.97 1.30
CA ASP A 139 -7.15 -7.29 2.67
C ASP A 139 -7.87 -6.17 3.39
N ARG A 140 -7.56 -4.91 3.05
CA ARG A 140 -8.18 -3.72 3.65
C ARG A 140 -9.51 -3.35 3.01
N THR A 141 -9.74 -3.77 1.77
CA THR A 141 -10.94 -3.41 1.03
C THR A 141 -12.04 -4.43 1.33
N SER A 142 -12.96 -4.09 2.23
CA SER A 142 -14.20 -4.84 2.46
C SER A 142 -15.15 -4.66 1.27
N LEU A 143 -14.76 -5.16 0.10
CA LEU A 143 -15.56 -5.11 -1.13
C LEU A 143 -16.57 -6.27 -1.09
N THR A 144 -17.65 -6.08 -0.34
CA THR A 144 -18.72 -7.07 -0.11
C THR A 144 -19.62 -7.34 -1.34
N GLY A 145 -19.12 -7.13 -2.56
CA GLY A 145 -19.94 -7.19 -3.78
C GLY A 145 -19.28 -7.72 -5.05
N ILE A 146 -17.99 -8.10 -5.03
CA ILE A 146 -17.29 -8.64 -6.21
C ILE A 146 -16.76 -10.04 -5.88
N SER A 147 -17.31 -11.07 -6.52
CA SER A 147 -17.17 -12.50 -6.16
C SER A 147 -15.76 -13.10 -6.32
N ASP A 148 -14.82 -12.41 -6.97
CA ASP A 148 -13.60 -13.05 -7.49
C ASP A 148 -12.29 -12.61 -6.79
N PHE A 149 -12.37 -11.73 -5.80
CA PHE A 149 -11.17 -11.27 -5.07
C PHE A 149 -10.56 -12.31 -4.11
N PRO A 150 -11.35 -13.10 -3.34
CA PRO A 150 -10.78 -14.11 -2.45
C PRO A 150 -9.98 -15.19 -3.20
N SER A 151 -10.48 -15.63 -4.37
CA SER A 151 -9.78 -16.59 -5.23
C SER A 151 -8.49 -15.98 -5.83
N THR A 152 -8.56 -14.72 -6.29
CA THR A 152 -7.40 -13.97 -6.78
C THR A 152 -6.32 -13.80 -5.69
N LYS A 153 -6.72 -13.44 -4.46
CA LYS A 153 -5.84 -13.34 -3.29
C LYS A 153 -5.11 -14.66 -3.02
N ASN A 154 -5.87 -15.77 -2.95
CA ASN A 154 -5.30 -17.09 -2.72
C ASN A 154 -4.33 -17.49 -3.83
N ARG A 155 -4.62 -17.14 -5.09
CA ARG A 155 -3.73 -17.43 -6.22
C ARG A 155 -2.43 -16.65 -6.14
N ILE A 156 -2.47 -15.35 -5.78
CA ILE A 156 -1.27 -14.53 -5.60
C ILE A 156 -0.39 -15.10 -4.47
N ILE A 157 -0.99 -15.49 -3.34
CA ILE A 157 -0.27 -16.10 -2.22
C ILE A 157 0.43 -17.39 -2.65
N GLN A 158 -0.29 -18.31 -3.31
CA GLN A 158 0.28 -19.57 -3.80
C GLN A 158 1.46 -19.35 -4.73
N LEU A 159 1.33 -18.44 -5.71
CA LEU A 159 2.41 -18.12 -6.64
C LEU A 159 3.64 -17.52 -5.95
N CYS A 160 3.45 -16.66 -4.93
CA CYS A 160 4.56 -16.12 -4.15
C CYS A 160 5.29 -17.20 -3.34
N LEU A 161 4.55 -18.15 -2.76
CA LEU A 161 5.10 -19.28 -2.03
C LEU A 161 5.88 -20.23 -2.94
N GLU A 162 5.33 -20.56 -4.11
CA GLU A 162 5.99 -21.37 -5.14
C GLU A 162 7.29 -20.70 -5.63
N LEU A 163 7.24 -19.40 -5.91
CA LEU A 163 8.43 -18.63 -6.32
C LEU A 163 9.50 -18.63 -5.22
N THR A 164 9.11 -18.35 -3.97
CA THR A 164 10.03 -18.34 -2.82
C THR A 164 10.64 -19.73 -2.61
N SER A 165 9.84 -20.79 -2.65
CA SER A 165 10.31 -22.17 -2.51
C SER A 165 11.26 -22.56 -3.63
N THR A 166 10.98 -22.17 -4.88
CA THR A 166 11.84 -22.44 -6.03
C THR A 166 13.18 -21.74 -5.89
N VAL A 167 13.18 -20.46 -5.49
CA VAL A 167 14.41 -19.70 -5.25
C VAL A 167 15.19 -20.28 -4.08
N GLN A 168 14.53 -20.66 -2.99
CA GLN A 168 15.16 -21.33 -1.84
C GLN A 168 15.76 -22.68 -2.22
N LYS A 169 15.08 -23.50 -3.02
CA LYS A 169 15.63 -24.78 -3.51
C LYS A 169 16.86 -24.56 -4.38
N VAL A 170 16.81 -23.59 -5.30
CA VAL A 170 17.98 -23.20 -6.12
C VAL A 170 19.12 -22.69 -5.21
N CYS A 171 18.83 -21.88 -4.20
CA CYS A 171 19.84 -21.41 -3.25
C CYS A 171 20.38 -22.50 -2.32
N SER A 172 19.57 -23.48 -1.93
CA SER A 172 19.94 -24.56 -0.99
C SER A 172 20.69 -25.70 -1.68
N LEU A 173 20.33 -26.03 -2.92
CA LEU A 173 21.08 -26.99 -3.74
C LEU A 173 22.54 -26.58 -3.92
N ILE A 174 22.83 -25.27 -3.92
CA ILE A 174 24.19 -24.73 -3.98
C ILE A 174 25.00 -25.05 -2.73
N ILE A 175 24.38 -25.03 -1.54
CA ILE A 175 25.05 -25.34 -0.27
C ILE A 175 25.45 -26.83 -0.24
N THR A 176 24.60 -27.71 -0.76
CA THR A 176 24.89 -29.15 -0.85
C THR A 176 25.97 -29.48 -1.88
N ILE A 177 25.99 -28.79 -3.04
CA ILE A 177 27.03 -28.99 -4.06
C ILE A 177 28.40 -28.51 -3.55
N HIS A 178 28.47 -27.36 -2.86
CA HIS A 178 29.71 -26.89 -2.23
C HIS A 178 30.23 -27.80 -1.11
N SER A 179 29.36 -28.56 -0.45
CA SER A 179 29.78 -29.50 0.61
C SER A 179 30.38 -30.79 0.03
N HIS A 180 30.04 -31.15 -1.22
CA HIS A 180 30.54 -32.34 -1.90
C HIS A 180 31.80 -32.11 -2.75
N GLU A 181 32.10 -30.86 -3.15
CA GLU A 181 33.33 -30.49 -3.85
C GLU A 181 34.53 -30.23 -2.91
N VAL A 182 34.31 -30.20 -1.59
CA VAL A 182 35.33 -29.93 -0.56
C VAL A 182 35.55 -31.13 0.38
N SER A 183 35.02 -32.31 0.03
CA SER A 183 35.35 -33.61 0.67
C SER A 183 36.00 -34.53 -0.33
#